data_AF-A0A4Q2Y5Y0-F1
#
_entry.id   AF-A0A4Q2Y5Y0-F1
#
_cell.length_a   1.000
_cell.length_b   1.000
_cell.length_c   1.000
_cell.angle_alpha   90.00
_cell.angle_beta   90.00
_cell.angle_gamma   90.00
#
_symmetry.space_group_name_H-M   'P 1'
#
loop_
_entity.id
_entity.type
_entity.pdbx_description
1 polymer ?
#
loop_
_entity_poly.entity_id
_entity_poly.type
_entity_poly.pdbx_seq_one_letter_code
_entity_poly.pdbx_strand_id
1 'polypeptide(L)'
;MKNATTRLADLRMSYASYLRLGLGLAAVGLSGQSALADTTWTGATNQDWNTATNWDNGLPLDAANNGAAIINTATGNFPVISSGTSVTDFDVIVGNGAGTAGRLDHTSGTITTGAGNWMFVGLNGGSGTYNISGDANLNAGALNISAWGGGGGTGVVNVNTSGTINLTAGQN
;
A
#
# COMPACT_ATOMS: atom_id res chain seq x y z
N MET A 1 76.52 -40.33 -50.91
CA MET A 1 76.59 -38.85 -51.04
C MET A 1 75.34 -38.34 -51.75
N LYS A 2 74.46 -37.64 -51.02
CA LYS A 2 73.77 -36.39 -51.42
C LYS A 2 72.53 -36.17 -50.52
N ASN A 3 72.65 -35.20 -49.64
CA ASN A 3 71.53 -34.53 -48.96
C ASN A 3 70.75 -33.70 -49.97
N ALA A 4 69.42 -33.64 -49.81
CA ALA A 4 68.63 -32.43 -50.03
C ALA A 4 67.30 -32.54 -49.26
N THR A 5 66.98 -31.44 -48.60
CA THR A 5 66.17 -31.32 -47.39
C THR A 5 64.76 -30.79 -47.72
N THR A 6 63.77 -31.25 -46.93
CA THR A 6 62.51 -30.58 -46.52
C THR A 6 61.54 -30.01 -47.56
N ARG A 7 60.32 -30.57 -47.59
CA ARG A 7 59.07 -29.78 -47.54
C ARG A 7 58.10 -30.38 -46.53
N LEU A 8 57.68 -29.50 -45.62
CA LEU A 8 56.75 -29.64 -44.50
C LEU A 8 55.48 -30.38 -44.91
N ALA A 9 55.12 -31.49 -44.25
CA ALA A 9 54.30 -31.50 -43.05
C ALA A 9 53.02 -30.66 -43.23
N ASP A 10 51.96 -31.26 -43.76
CA ASP A 10 50.61 -30.80 -43.46
C ASP A 10 49.58 -31.95 -43.49
N LEU A 11 48.95 -32.06 -42.31
CA LEU A 11 47.60 -32.53 -42.03
C LEU A 11 47.23 -33.98 -42.34
N ARG A 12 47.55 -34.86 -41.37
CA ARG A 12 46.59 -35.87 -40.91
C ARG A 12 46.54 -35.86 -39.39
N MET A 13 45.40 -35.51 -38.81
CA MET A 13 44.64 -36.41 -37.92
C MET A 13 43.50 -35.65 -37.22
N SER A 14 42.31 -36.15 -37.53
CA SER A 14 41.05 -36.03 -36.81
C SER A 14 41.18 -36.35 -35.31
N TYR A 15 40.67 -35.47 -34.45
CA TYR A 15 39.96 -35.86 -33.22
C TYR A 15 38.81 -34.89 -32.95
N ALA A 16 37.60 -35.45 -32.97
CA ALA A 16 36.38 -34.82 -32.53
C ALA A 16 36.46 -34.44 -31.04
N SER A 17 35.74 -33.37 -30.62
CA SER A 17 34.88 -33.37 -29.43
C SER A 17 34.39 -31.97 -29.05
N TYR A 18 33.07 -31.81 -29.12
CA TYR A 18 32.19 -30.97 -28.29
C TYR A 18 32.65 -29.57 -27.87
N LEU A 19 32.08 -28.54 -28.51
CA LEU A 19 31.71 -27.31 -27.80
C LEU A 19 30.27 -26.93 -28.19
N ARG A 20 29.30 -27.46 -27.44
CA ARG A 20 27.93 -26.92 -27.46
C ARG A 20 27.95 -25.66 -26.62
N LEU A 21 28.04 -24.49 -27.27
CA LEU A 21 27.85 -23.21 -26.59
C LEU A 21 26.35 -23.02 -26.36
N GLY A 22 25.86 -23.43 -25.19
CA GLY A 22 24.51 -23.12 -24.75
C GLY A 22 24.45 -21.65 -24.32
N LEU A 23 23.76 -20.81 -25.10
CA LEU A 23 23.31 -19.51 -24.59
C LEU A 23 22.17 -19.76 -23.60
N GLY A 24 22.51 -19.85 -22.31
CA GLY A 24 21.54 -19.73 -21.24
C GLY A 24 21.18 -18.25 -21.05
N LEU A 25 20.05 -17.82 -21.62
CA LEU A 25 19.48 -16.52 -21.27
C LEU A 25 18.86 -16.66 -19.87
N ALA A 26 19.57 -16.20 -18.85
CA ALA A 26 18.98 -16.02 -17.52
C ALA A 26 17.98 -14.86 -17.61
N ALA A 27 16.71 -15.20 -17.82
CA ALA A 27 15.62 -14.29 -17.46
C ALA A 27 15.65 -14.18 -15.94
N VAL A 28 16.41 -13.22 -15.42
CA VAL A 28 16.24 -12.75 -14.05
C VAL A 28 14.80 -12.26 -14.00
N GLY A 29 13.94 -13.06 -13.37
CA GLY A 29 12.61 -12.63 -13.03
C GLY A 29 12.77 -11.38 -12.19
N LEU A 30 12.56 -10.23 -12.81
CA LEU A 30 12.13 -9.05 -12.08
C LEU A 30 10.82 -9.51 -11.44
N SER A 31 10.88 -9.96 -10.20
CA SER A 31 9.71 -9.96 -9.34
C SER A 31 9.34 -8.49 -9.22
N GLY A 32 8.54 -8.01 -10.16
CA GLY A 32 7.88 -6.73 -10.03
C GLY A 32 7.14 -6.79 -8.72
N GLN A 33 7.59 -6.02 -7.74
CA GLN A 33 6.69 -5.62 -6.67
C GLN A 33 5.56 -4.88 -7.38
N SER A 34 4.41 -5.52 -7.48
CA SER A 34 3.18 -4.80 -7.78
C SER A 34 3.05 -3.76 -6.67
N ALA A 35 3.16 -2.47 -6.99
CA ALA A 35 2.66 -1.45 -6.07
C ALA A 35 1.19 -1.81 -5.82
N LEU A 36 0.81 -2.03 -4.56
CA LEU A 36 -0.60 -2.23 -4.25
C LEU A 36 -1.32 -0.91 -4.51
N ALA A 37 -2.33 -0.96 -5.38
CA ALA A 37 -3.16 0.20 -5.67
C ALA A 37 -4.00 0.56 -4.44
N ASP A 38 -4.40 1.83 -4.36
CA ASP A 38 -5.40 2.30 -3.40
C ASP A 38 -6.59 1.34 -3.34
N THR A 39 -7.19 1.23 -2.16
CA THR A 39 -8.45 0.54 -1.99
C THR A 39 -9.51 1.47 -1.41
N THR A 40 -10.68 1.45 -2.02
CA THR A 40 -11.82 2.27 -1.65
C THR A 40 -12.85 1.43 -0.93
N TRP A 41 -13.34 1.96 0.19
CA TRP A 41 -14.48 1.40 0.89
C TRP A 41 -15.74 1.52 0.02
N THR A 42 -16.38 0.37 -0.24
CA THR A 42 -17.63 0.25 -0.97
C THR A 42 -18.83 -0.01 -0.06
N GLY A 43 -18.60 -0.57 1.14
CA GLY A 43 -19.66 -0.95 2.08
C GLY A 43 -20.63 -2.03 1.55
N ALA A 44 -20.19 -2.83 0.57
CA ALA A 44 -21.07 -3.75 -0.15
C ALA A 44 -21.71 -4.84 0.72
N THR A 45 -21.09 -5.22 1.83
CA THR A 45 -21.55 -6.33 2.69
C THR A 45 -22.07 -5.85 4.04
N ASN A 46 -21.26 -5.10 4.78
CA ASN A 46 -21.58 -4.67 6.14
C ASN A 46 -20.73 -3.45 6.53
N GLN A 47 -20.75 -3.05 7.79
CA GLN A 47 -19.94 -1.94 8.32
C GLN A 47 -18.58 -2.38 8.87
N ASP A 48 -18.27 -3.67 8.94
CA ASP A 48 -17.03 -4.14 9.55
C ASP A 48 -15.83 -3.87 8.62
N TRP A 49 -14.89 -3.05 9.10
CA TRP A 49 -13.64 -2.71 8.40
C TRP A 49 -12.91 -3.94 7.85
N ASN A 50 -12.94 -5.04 8.60
CA ASN A 50 -12.19 -6.26 8.30
C ASN A 50 -12.91 -7.19 7.31
N THR A 51 -14.11 -6.84 6.86
CA THR A 51 -14.82 -7.61 5.84
C THR A 51 -14.28 -7.24 4.45
N ALA A 52 -13.49 -8.15 3.86
CA ALA A 52 -12.78 -7.90 2.59
C ALA A 52 -13.69 -7.49 1.43
N THR A 53 -14.91 -8.00 1.37
CA THR A 53 -15.89 -7.66 0.33
C THR A 53 -16.42 -6.23 0.43
N ASN A 54 -16.10 -5.48 1.50
CA ASN A 54 -16.37 -4.05 1.57
C ASN A 54 -15.31 -3.20 0.86
N TRP A 55 -14.24 -3.79 0.34
CA TRP A 55 -13.14 -3.09 -0.32
C TRP A 55 -13.03 -3.50 -1.78
N ASP A 56 -12.89 -2.53 -2.68
CA ASP A 56 -12.83 -2.77 -4.13
C ASP A 56 -11.55 -3.48 -4.61
N ASN A 57 -10.48 -3.40 -3.81
CA ASN A 57 -9.15 -3.93 -4.13
C ASN A 57 -8.59 -4.75 -2.96
N GLY A 58 -9.48 -5.36 -2.18
CA GLY A 58 -9.11 -6.17 -1.00
C GLY A 58 -8.85 -5.33 0.24
N LEU A 59 -8.62 -6.01 1.37
CA LEU A 59 -8.41 -5.32 2.65
C LEU A 59 -7.17 -4.41 2.58
N PRO A 60 -7.20 -3.25 3.24
CA PRO A 60 -6.01 -2.41 3.44
C PRO A 60 -5.13 -3.03 4.53
N LEU A 61 -4.56 -4.21 4.28
CA LEU A 61 -3.64 -4.91 5.17
C LEU A 61 -2.26 -5.02 4.49
N ASP A 62 -1.20 -4.88 5.30
CA ASP A 62 0.22 -4.83 4.91
C ASP A 62 0.63 -5.74 3.73
N ALA A 63 1.26 -5.13 2.72
CA ALA A 63 2.44 -5.69 2.07
C ALA A 63 3.24 -4.58 1.34
N ALA A 64 4.13 -3.93 2.09
CA ALA A 64 5.40 -3.39 1.57
C ALA A 64 5.40 -2.25 0.51
N ASN A 65 4.34 -1.45 0.28
CA ASN A 65 4.43 -0.15 -0.45
C ASN A 65 3.14 0.73 -0.38
N ASN A 66 3.35 2.06 -0.47
CA ASN A 66 2.42 3.22 -0.45
C ASN A 66 1.11 3.11 -1.28
N GLY A 67 0.02 2.62 -0.67
CA GLY A 67 -1.34 2.89 -1.16
C GLY A 67 -2.15 3.73 -0.16
N ALA A 68 -3.39 4.07 -0.53
CA ALA A 68 -4.37 4.66 0.38
C ALA A 68 -5.60 3.77 0.63
N ALA A 69 -6.07 3.75 1.87
CA ALA A 69 -7.41 3.31 2.24
C ALA A 69 -8.37 4.51 2.15
N ILE A 70 -9.24 4.53 1.15
CA ILE A 70 -10.09 5.68 0.83
C ILE A 70 -11.53 5.42 1.30
N ILE A 71 -12.05 6.33 2.12
CA ILE A 71 -13.42 6.26 2.64
C ILE A 71 -14.21 7.47 2.16
N ASN A 72 -15.07 7.27 1.16
CA ASN A 72 -15.97 8.27 0.59
C ASN A 72 -17.46 7.95 0.81
N THR A 73 -17.74 7.16 1.86
CA THR A 73 -19.09 6.77 2.28
C THR A 73 -19.37 7.36 3.65
N ALA A 74 -20.33 8.30 3.75
CA ALA A 74 -20.73 8.92 5.02
C ALA A 74 -22.03 8.37 5.61
N THR A 75 -22.86 7.72 4.79
CA THR A 75 -24.18 7.20 5.17
C THR A 75 -24.34 5.75 4.71
N GLY A 76 -25.26 5.01 5.33
CA GLY A 76 -25.46 3.58 5.04
C GLY A 76 -24.36 2.73 5.68
N ASN A 77 -23.73 1.87 4.88
CA ASN A 77 -22.66 0.99 5.34
C ASN A 77 -21.32 1.72 5.32
N PHE A 78 -21.14 2.73 6.17
CA PHE A 78 -19.82 3.33 6.40
C PHE A 78 -18.97 2.41 7.31
N PRO A 79 -17.63 2.51 7.27
CA PRO A 79 -16.77 1.63 8.03
C PRO A 79 -16.81 1.90 9.54
N VAL A 80 -16.81 0.80 10.30
CA VAL A 80 -16.69 0.73 11.75
C VAL A 80 -15.54 -0.22 12.10
N ILE A 81 -14.64 0.25 12.96
CA ILE A 81 -13.56 -0.55 13.55
C ILE A 81 -13.92 -0.77 15.01
N SER A 82 -14.29 -2.01 15.34
CA SER A 82 -14.85 -2.40 16.64
C SER A 82 -14.16 -3.61 17.27
N SER A 83 -13.05 -4.09 16.70
CA SER A 83 -12.21 -5.16 17.26
C SER A 83 -10.75 -5.03 16.82
N GLY A 84 -9.79 -5.58 17.58
CA GLY A 84 -8.35 -5.56 17.22
C GLY A 84 -8.00 -6.61 16.15
N THR A 85 -7.05 -6.44 15.23
CA THR A 85 -6.02 -5.41 14.95
C THR A 85 -6.13 -5.04 13.46
N SER A 86 -6.23 -3.76 13.10
CA SER A 86 -6.16 -3.32 11.69
C SER A 86 -4.80 -2.68 11.42
N VAL A 87 -3.82 -3.51 11.03
CA VAL A 87 -2.46 -3.05 10.71
C VAL A 87 -2.46 -2.56 9.26
N THR A 88 -2.16 -1.29 9.04
CA THR A 88 -2.04 -0.75 7.69
C THR A 88 -0.72 0.00 7.53
N ASP A 89 -0.04 -0.21 6.39
CA ASP A 89 1.10 0.58 5.91
C ASP A 89 0.61 1.48 4.77
N PHE A 90 -0.47 2.22 5.05
CA PHE A 90 -1.25 2.97 4.08
C PHE A 90 -1.58 4.35 4.65
N ASP A 91 -1.75 5.32 3.74
CA ASP A 91 -2.51 6.51 4.08
C ASP A 91 -3.96 6.12 4.36
N VAL A 92 -4.57 6.66 5.41
CA VAL A 92 -6.00 6.50 5.68
C VAL A 92 -6.70 7.81 5.35
N ILE A 93 -7.58 7.81 4.36
CA ILE A 93 -8.20 9.04 3.84
C ILE A 93 -9.71 8.98 4.04
N VAL A 94 -10.23 9.85 4.92
CA VAL A 94 -11.67 10.00 5.17
C VAL A 94 -12.17 11.25 4.45
N GLY A 95 -12.93 11.05 3.37
CA GLY A 95 -13.44 12.12 2.49
C GLY A 95 -12.35 12.68 1.58
N ASN A 96 -12.18 12.10 0.40
CA ASN A 96 -11.20 12.48 -0.63
C ASN A 96 -11.89 13.01 -1.89
N GLY A 97 -11.67 14.29 -2.20
CA GLY A 97 -12.13 14.92 -3.44
C GLY A 97 -13.41 15.75 -3.27
N ALA A 98 -13.54 16.80 -4.08
CA ALA A 98 -14.69 17.70 -4.04
C ALA A 98 -16.03 16.96 -4.21
N GLY A 99 -17.01 17.28 -3.37
CA GLY A 99 -18.34 16.66 -3.39
C GLY A 99 -18.42 15.26 -2.76
N THR A 100 -17.33 14.74 -2.22
CA THR A 100 -17.32 13.47 -1.48
C THR A 100 -17.49 13.69 0.02
N ALA A 101 -18.10 12.71 0.69
CA ALA A 101 -18.24 12.70 2.14
C ALA A 101 -17.87 11.32 2.70
N GLY A 102 -16.89 11.28 3.61
CA GLY A 102 -16.45 10.06 4.29
C GLY A 102 -16.77 10.08 5.78
N ARG A 103 -17.10 8.91 6.33
CA ARG A 103 -17.19 8.69 7.78
C ARG A 103 -16.43 7.44 8.18
N LEU A 104 -15.65 7.52 9.25
CA LEU A 104 -15.02 6.37 9.89
C LEU A 104 -15.31 6.39 11.39
N ASP A 105 -15.87 5.31 11.91
CA ASP A 105 -16.09 5.13 13.35
C ASP A 105 -15.09 4.11 13.89
N HIS A 106 -14.31 4.49 14.90
CA HIS A 106 -13.27 3.67 15.52
C HIS A 106 -13.55 3.58 17.02
N THR A 107 -14.18 2.49 17.43
CA THR A 107 -14.71 2.30 18.79
C THR A 107 -13.89 1.34 19.64
N SER A 108 -13.05 0.52 19.00
CA SER A 108 -12.08 -0.37 19.66
C SER A 108 -10.97 -0.77 18.68
N GLY A 109 -9.91 -1.40 19.19
CA GLY A 109 -8.81 -1.90 18.38
C GLY A 109 -7.73 -0.86 18.12
N THR A 110 -6.86 -1.15 17.16
CA THR A 110 -5.75 -0.26 16.78
C THR A 110 -5.66 -0.17 15.28
N ILE A 111 -5.58 1.07 14.77
CA ILE A 111 -5.13 1.39 13.42
C ILE A 111 -3.71 1.90 13.54
N THR A 112 -2.81 1.37 12.72
CA THR A 112 -1.51 2.00 12.47
C THR A 112 -1.47 2.39 11.00
N THR A 113 -0.95 3.58 10.65
CA THR A 113 -0.73 3.98 9.25
C THR A 113 0.63 3.51 8.73
N GLY A 114 1.58 3.24 9.62
CA GLY A 114 2.96 2.90 9.26
C GLY A 114 3.86 4.14 9.20
N ALA A 115 5.17 3.91 9.10
CA ALA A 115 6.15 4.99 9.11
C ALA A 115 6.14 5.73 7.77
N GLY A 116 5.86 7.03 7.79
CA GLY A 116 5.79 7.86 6.58
C GLY A 116 4.39 7.99 5.99
N ASN A 117 3.40 7.26 6.50
CA ASN A 117 2.00 7.39 6.09
C ASN A 117 1.19 8.17 7.12
N TRP A 118 0.06 8.69 6.67
CA TRP A 118 -0.73 9.68 7.39
C TRP A 118 -2.20 9.32 7.43
N MET A 119 -2.91 9.92 8.38
CA MET A 119 -4.36 9.98 8.36
C MET A 119 -4.80 11.35 7.85
N PHE A 120 -5.68 11.36 6.86
CA PHE A 120 -6.32 12.55 6.33
C PHE A 120 -7.81 12.53 6.62
N VAL A 121 -8.35 13.67 7.05
CA VAL A 121 -9.78 13.87 7.27
C VAL A 121 -10.20 15.14 6.53
N GLY A 122 -10.96 14.98 5.45
CA GLY A 122 -11.36 16.06 4.55
C GLY A 122 -10.23 16.49 3.61
N LEU A 123 -9.82 15.62 2.70
CA LEU A 123 -8.73 15.83 1.74
C LEU A 123 -9.25 16.31 0.37
N ASN A 124 -8.48 17.14 -0.34
CA ASN A 124 -8.74 17.53 -1.75
C ASN A 124 -10.17 18.09 -1.98
N GLY A 125 -10.70 18.87 -1.05
CA GLY A 125 -12.06 19.43 -1.13
C GLY A 125 -13.17 18.50 -0.63
N GLY A 126 -12.81 17.32 -0.11
CA GLY A 126 -13.75 16.36 0.49
C GLY A 126 -14.17 16.76 1.90
N SER A 127 -15.27 16.16 2.36
CA SER A 127 -15.75 16.26 3.74
C SER A 127 -15.49 14.96 4.50
N GLY A 128 -14.67 14.98 5.54
CA GLY A 128 -14.35 13.81 6.35
C GLY A 128 -14.86 13.93 7.78
N THR A 129 -15.41 12.85 8.32
CA THR A 129 -15.70 12.73 9.76
C THR A 129 -15.04 11.47 10.32
N TYR A 130 -14.11 11.63 11.24
CA TYR A 130 -13.50 10.54 11.99
C TYR A 130 -13.98 10.59 13.44
N ASN A 131 -14.61 9.51 13.91
CA ASN A 131 -15.06 9.37 15.28
C ASN A 131 -14.19 8.32 15.98
N ILE A 132 -13.52 8.70 17.06
CA ILE A 132 -12.77 7.77 17.91
C ILE A 132 -13.39 7.73 19.32
N SER A 133 -13.57 6.53 19.87
CA SER A 133 -14.15 6.31 21.19
C SER A 133 -13.62 5.04 21.86
N GLY A 134 -14.02 4.79 23.10
CA GLY A 134 -13.74 3.51 23.77
C GLY A 134 -12.26 3.28 24.02
N ASP A 135 -11.77 2.07 23.75
CA ASP A 135 -10.36 1.68 23.86
C ASP A 135 -9.63 1.76 22.51
N ALA A 136 -10.23 2.41 21.51
CA ALA A 136 -9.63 2.62 20.20
C ALA A 136 -8.30 3.38 20.27
N ASN A 137 -7.37 2.99 19.40
CA ASN A 137 -6.05 3.60 19.32
C ASN A 137 -5.63 3.86 17.88
N LEU A 138 -5.43 5.13 17.52
CA LEU A 138 -4.84 5.54 16.25
C LEU A 138 -3.34 5.79 16.45
N ASN A 139 -2.50 5.06 15.72
CA ASN A 139 -1.07 5.31 15.62
C ASN A 139 -0.75 5.81 14.20
N ALA A 140 -0.55 7.11 14.04
CA ALA A 140 -0.30 7.70 12.72
C ALA A 140 1.03 8.46 12.65
N GLY A 141 1.61 8.57 11.46
CA GLY A 141 2.72 9.49 11.21
C GLY A 141 2.29 10.96 11.29
N ALA A 142 1.07 11.26 10.86
CA ALA A 142 0.45 12.57 11.02
C ALA A 142 -1.06 12.42 10.97
N LEU A 143 -1.77 13.40 11.52
CA LEU A 143 -3.20 13.57 11.34
C LEU A 143 -3.44 14.95 10.70
N ASN A 144 -3.84 14.93 9.43
CA ASN A 144 -4.13 16.11 8.63
C ASN A 144 -5.64 16.33 8.59
N ILE A 145 -6.11 17.42 9.19
CA ILE A 145 -7.54 17.77 9.24
C ILE A 145 -7.77 18.97 8.35
N SER A 146 -8.42 18.77 7.20
CA SER A 146 -8.68 19.82 6.18
C SER A 146 -7.45 20.53 5.59
N ALA A 147 -6.24 20.12 5.97
CA ALA A 147 -5.03 20.92 5.81
C ALA A 147 -4.21 20.58 4.55
N TRP A 148 -4.73 19.73 3.64
CA TRP A 148 -3.95 19.20 2.53
C TRP A 148 -4.78 19.02 1.24
N GLY A 149 -4.13 19.28 0.10
CA GLY A 149 -4.77 19.31 -1.22
C GLY A 149 -5.23 20.71 -1.66
N GLY A 150 -5.14 21.02 -2.95
CA GLY A 150 -5.40 22.36 -3.51
C GLY A 150 -6.85 22.85 -3.45
N GLY A 151 -7.79 22.01 -3.00
CA GLY A 151 -9.17 22.39 -2.72
C GLY A 151 -9.43 22.31 -1.22
N GLY A 152 -9.84 23.41 -0.59
CA GLY A 152 -10.15 23.42 0.85
C GLY A 152 -11.21 22.37 1.19
N GLY A 153 -10.85 21.40 2.04
CA GLY A 153 -11.75 20.36 2.55
C GLY A 153 -12.40 20.75 3.88
N THR A 154 -13.25 19.87 4.40
CA THR A 154 -13.78 19.98 5.77
C THR A 154 -13.53 18.67 6.49
N GLY A 155 -12.69 18.70 7.52
CA GLY A 155 -12.38 17.57 8.37
C GLY A 155 -12.92 17.78 9.78
N VAL A 156 -13.59 16.75 10.30
CA VAL A 156 -14.07 16.71 11.68
C VAL A 156 -13.49 15.49 12.35
N VAL A 157 -12.79 15.69 13.48
CA VAL A 157 -12.32 14.60 14.34
C VAL A 157 -13.04 14.72 15.68
N ASN A 158 -13.83 13.72 16.01
CA ASN A 158 -14.57 13.64 17.27
C ASN A 158 -13.91 12.60 18.18
N VAL A 159 -13.47 13.02 19.35
CA VAL A 159 -13.05 12.12 20.43
C VAL A 159 -14.21 12.01 21.41
N ASN A 160 -14.88 10.86 21.46
CA ASN A 160 -16.04 10.65 22.32
C ASN A 160 -15.71 9.75 23.50
N THR A 161 -15.80 10.32 24.70
CA THR A 161 -15.54 9.68 26.01
C THR A 161 -14.06 9.31 26.24
N SER A 162 -13.50 8.45 25.39
CA SER A 162 -12.14 7.92 25.48
C SER A 162 -11.60 7.58 24.08
N GLY A 163 -10.44 6.93 23.98
CA GLY A 163 -9.75 6.67 22.74
C GLY A 163 -8.47 7.50 22.63
N THR A 164 -7.45 6.94 21.98
CA THR A 164 -6.11 7.53 21.94
C THR A 164 -5.70 7.85 20.51
N ILE A 165 -5.16 9.04 20.29
CA ILE A 165 -4.50 9.43 19.04
C ILE A 165 -3.02 9.62 19.35
N ASN A 166 -2.19 8.71 18.87
CA ASN A 166 -0.73 8.75 18.95
C ASN A 166 -0.18 9.19 17.61
N LEU A 167 0.35 10.41 17.58
CA LEU A 167 1.06 10.92 16.41
C LEU A 167 2.56 10.72 16.64
N THR A 168 3.18 9.95 15.77
CA THR A 168 4.64 9.87 15.68
C THR A 168 5.14 11.05 14.84
N ALA A 169 6.43 11.40 14.91
CA ALA A 169 6.93 12.51 14.09
C ALA A 169 6.74 12.14 12.60
N GLY A 170 5.81 12.82 11.93
CA GLY A 170 5.69 12.78 10.48
C GLY A 170 7.02 13.22 9.88
N GLN A 171 7.55 12.46 8.93
CA GLN A 171 8.76 12.91 8.24
C GLN A 171 8.43 14.22 7.53
N ASN A 172 9.16 15.28 7.91
CA ASN A 172 9.17 16.58 7.23
C ASN A 172 9.85 16.46 5.87
#